data_AF-A0A661DRN0-F1
#
_entry.id   AF-A0A661DRN0-F1
#
_cell.length_a   1.000
_cell.length_b   1.000
_cell.length_c   1.000
_cell.angle_alpha   90.00
_cell.angle_beta   90.00
_cell.angle_gamma   90.00
#
_symmetry.space_group_name_H-M   'P 1'
#
loop_
_entity.id
_entity.type
_entity.pdbx_description
1 polymer ?
#
loop_
_entity_poly.entity_id
_entity_poly.type
_entity_poly.pdbx_seq_one_letter_code
_entity_poly.pdbx_strand_id
1 'polypeptide(L)'
;MDDLKTLTYIAVFGSFGVYFAIAWWARAGSTSEFYAAGGGVGPLANGMAIGADWMSAASFISMAGLISFLGYGGSVFLMGWTGGYVLLAMCLAPYLRKHGKFTVPEFIGDRYYSKTARVVAVGCLIIASLTYVIGQMKGVGVAFSRFLEVDYGLGLGIGMCVVWVYAVLGGMKGITYTQIAQYVVLIFAYTVPAVFISIHLTGNPIPQLGLGSTMADGSGMYLLDKLDLVVTDLGFKEYTTDTL
;
A
#
# COMPACT_ATOMS: atom_id res chain seq x y z
N MET A 1 23.74 2.81 21.55
CA MET A 1 22.86 2.54 20.39
C MET A 1 22.91 3.80 19.56
N ASP A 2 23.16 3.70 18.26
CA ASP A 2 23.31 4.88 17.39
C ASP A 2 22.04 5.75 17.46
N ASP A 3 22.16 7.09 17.49
CA ASP A 3 21.02 8.00 17.67
C ASP A 3 19.94 7.77 16.61
N LEU A 4 20.37 7.46 15.37
CA LEU A 4 19.48 7.12 14.25
C LEU A 4 18.74 5.80 14.48
N LYS A 5 19.41 4.76 15.01
CA LYS A 5 18.75 3.48 15.33
C LYS A 5 17.69 3.68 16.42
N THR A 6 17.99 4.51 17.41
CA THR A 6 17.05 4.85 18.48
C THR A 6 15.81 5.58 17.95
N LEU A 7 15.99 6.61 17.10
CA LEU A 7 14.89 7.32 16.46
C LEU A 7 14.03 6.41 15.58
N THR A 8 14.67 5.52 14.82
CA THR A 8 13.97 4.54 13.97
C THR A 8 13.11 3.60 14.82
N TYR A 9 13.65 3.08 15.93
CA TYR A 9 12.89 2.22 16.84
C TYR A 9 11.71 2.96 17.47
N ILE A 10 11.90 4.20 17.91
CA ILE A 10 10.80 5.03 18.45
C ILE A 10 9.72 5.23 17.39
N ALA A 11 10.08 5.55 16.15
CA ALA A 11 9.12 5.75 15.07
C ALA A 11 8.33 4.46 14.75
N VAL A 12 9.03 3.32 14.62
CA VAL A 12 8.40 2.05 14.25
C VAL A 12 7.55 1.51 15.40
N PHE A 13 8.11 1.32 16.60
CA PHE A 13 7.33 0.82 17.75
C PHE A 13 6.26 1.81 18.18
N GLY A 14 6.51 3.12 18.06
CA GLY A 14 5.52 4.16 18.30
C GLY A 14 4.35 4.06 17.32
N SER A 15 4.60 3.88 16.02
CA SER A 15 3.54 3.71 15.02
C SER A 15 2.70 2.45 15.28
N PHE A 16 3.32 1.31 15.59
CA PHE A 16 2.60 0.10 16.00
C PHE A 16 1.81 0.32 17.29
N GLY A 17 2.38 1.01 18.28
CA GLY A 17 1.68 1.37 19.52
C GLY A 17 0.42 2.20 19.26
N VAL A 18 0.49 3.18 18.34
CA VAL A 18 -0.68 3.95 17.89
C VAL A 18 -1.70 3.04 17.22
N TYR A 19 -1.29 2.13 16.34
CA TYR A 19 -2.21 1.20 15.67
C TYR A 19 -2.92 0.28 16.66
N PHE A 20 -2.20 -0.28 17.65
CA PHE A 20 -2.80 -1.07 18.71
C PHE A 20 -3.75 -0.26 19.59
N ALA A 21 -3.40 0.97 19.95
CA ALA A 21 -4.25 1.86 20.73
C ALA A 21 -5.56 2.19 20.00
N ILE A 22 -5.49 2.47 18.69
CA ILE A 22 -6.66 2.68 17.84
C ILE A 22 -7.53 1.42 17.76
N ALA A 23 -6.93 0.26 17.51
CA ALA A 23 -7.65 -1.01 17.43
C ALA A 23 -8.36 -1.35 18.75
N TRP A 24 -7.71 -1.11 19.89
CA TRP A 24 -8.29 -1.32 21.21
C TRP A 24 -9.47 -0.36 21.49
N TRP A 25 -9.30 0.93 21.19
CA TRP A 25 -10.35 1.93 21.37
C TRP A 25 -11.56 1.70 20.45
N ALA A 26 -11.32 1.21 19.23
CA ALA A 26 -12.35 1.02 18.21
C ALA A 26 -13.01 -0.37 18.21
N ARG A 27 -12.74 -1.20 19.23
CA ARG A 27 -13.23 -2.59 19.33
C ARG A 27 -14.74 -2.67 19.09
N ALA A 28 -15.13 -3.47 18.10
CA ALA A 28 -16.53 -3.65 17.73
C ALA A 28 -17.30 -4.47 18.77
N GLY A 29 -18.54 -4.05 19.08
CA GLY A 29 -19.44 -4.76 19.99
C GLY A 29 -20.50 -5.61 19.28
N SER A 30 -20.67 -5.47 17.96
CA SER A 30 -21.68 -6.19 17.16
C SER A 30 -21.18 -6.56 15.76
N THR A 31 -21.85 -7.51 15.10
CA THR A 31 -21.51 -7.97 13.73
C THR A 31 -21.57 -6.85 12.69
N SER A 32 -22.53 -5.92 12.79
CA SER A 32 -22.64 -4.77 11.88
C SER A 32 -21.53 -3.73 12.09
N GLU A 33 -21.08 -3.55 13.33
CA GLU A 33 -19.90 -2.72 13.62
C GLU A 33 -18.61 -3.40 13.15
N PHE A 34 -18.54 -4.73 13.28
CA PHE A 34 -17.40 -5.51 12.85
C PHE A 34 -17.22 -5.50 11.32
N TYR A 35 -18.30 -5.55 10.54
CA TYR A 35 -18.22 -5.64 9.07
C TYR A 35 -18.50 -4.34 8.30
N ALA A 36 -19.09 -3.32 8.92
CA ALA A 36 -19.41 -2.07 8.22
C ALA A 36 -19.20 -0.81 9.06
N ALA A 37 -18.58 -0.93 10.23
CA ALA A 37 -18.38 0.18 11.17
C ALA A 37 -19.69 0.96 11.49
N GLY A 38 -20.85 0.30 11.38
CA GLY A 38 -22.16 0.92 11.56
C GLY A 38 -22.50 2.03 10.53
N GLY A 39 -21.75 2.17 9.44
CA GLY A 39 -21.93 3.25 8.45
C GLY A 39 -21.46 4.64 8.91
N GLY A 40 -20.79 4.74 10.07
CA GLY A 40 -20.40 6.02 10.68
C GLY A 40 -19.09 6.63 10.16
N VAL A 41 -18.40 5.99 9.21
CA VAL A 41 -17.13 6.50 8.67
C VAL A 41 -17.39 7.47 7.52
N GLY A 42 -16.89 8.69 7.64
CA GLY A 42 -17.03 9.73 6.62
C GLY A 42 -16.33 9.37 5.29
N PRO A 43 -16.74 9.99 4.15
CA PRO A 43 -16.15 9.70 2.84
C PRO A 43 -14.64 9.92 2.78
N LEU A 44 -14.12 11.00 3.37
CA LEU A 44 -12.69 11.30 3.40
C LEU A 44 -11.91 10.25 4.19
N ALA A 45 -12.44 9.83 5.35
CA ALA A 45 -11.85 8.81 6.19
C ALA A 45 -11.78 7.45 5.48
N ASN A 46 -12.85 7.05 4.80
CA ASN A 46 -12.86 5.85 3.96
C ASN A 46 -11.89 5.98 2.77
N GLY A 47 -11.81 7.14 2.13
CA GLY A 47 -10.87 7.40 1.04
C GLY A 47 -9.41 7.28 1.46
N MET A 48 -9.05 7.85 2.62
CA MET A 48 -7.72 7.69 3.21
C MET A 48 -7.41 6.23 3.53
N ALA A 49 -8.36 5.51 4.12
CA ALA A 49 -8.18 4.10 4.45
C ALA A 49 -7.98 3.22 3.19
N ILE A 50 -8.78 3.47 2.15
CA ILE A 50 -8.64 2.85 0.84
C ILE A 50 -7.28 3.19 0.20
N GLY A 51 -6.85 4.45 0.29
CA GLY A 51 -5.53 4.87 -0.20
C GLY A 51 -4.38 4.16 0.52
N ALA A 52 -4.49 3.96 1.84
CA ALA A 52 -3.51 3.20 2.61
C ALA A 52 -3.44 1.74 2.14
N ASP A 53 -4.59 1.09 1.93
CA ASP A 53 -4.67 -0.29 1.43
C ASP A 53 -4.09 -0.42 0.01
N TRP A 54 -4.29 0.61 -0.82
CA TRP A 54 -3.71 0.68 -2.16
C TRP A 54 -2.18 0.81 -2.13
N MET A 55 -1.60 1.56 -1.19
CA MET A 55 -0.14 1.75 -1.00
C MET A 55 0.55 0.56 -0.28
N SER A 56 0.01 -0.64 -0.44
CA SER A 56 0.48 -1.84 0.26
C SER A 56 1.91 -2.28 -0.10
N ALA A 57 2.40 -3.35 0.54
CA ALA A 57 3.74 -3.88 0.24
C ALA A 57 3.90 -4.28 -1.23
N ALA A 58 2.82 -4.71 -1.89
CA ALA A 58 2.80 -4.92 -3.33
C ALA A 58 3.12 -3.62 -4.10
N SER A 59 2.51 -2.51 -3.73
CA SER A 59 2.72 -1.22 -4.40
C SER A 59 4.07 -0.59 -4.07
N PHE A 60 4.59 -0.75 -2.85
CA PHE A 60 5.88 -0.18 -2.48
C PHE A 60 7.05 -1.04 -2.96
N ILE A 61 7.11 -2.31 -2.54
CA ILE A 61 8.25 -3.19 -2.79
C ILE A 61 8.22 -3.70 -4.23
N SER A 62 7.06 -4.16 -4.73
CA SER A 62 7.01 -4.74 -6.07
C SER A 62 7.16 -3.68 -7.16
N MET A 63 6.70 -2.44 -6.97
CA MET A 63 6.97 -1.39 -7.98
C MET A 63 8.42 -0.99 -8.03
N ALA A 64 9.10 -0.87 -6.89
CA ALA A 64 10.53 -0.63 -6.87
C ALA A 64 11.25 -1.74 -7.66
N GLY A 65 10.92 -3.00 -7.41
CA GLY A 65 11.46 -4.13 -8.16
C GLY A 65 11.13 -4.08 -9.66
N LEU A 66 9.87 -3.84 -10.01
CA LEU A 66 9.41 -3.81 -11.40
C LEU A 66 10.09 -2.70 -12.20
N ILE A 67 10.19 -1.50 -11.63
CA ILE A 67 10.85 -0.35 -12.26
C ILE A 67 12.35 -0.61 -12.41
N SER A 68 13.01 -1.27 -11.45
CA SER A 68 14.42 -1.63 -11.60
C SER A 68 14.68 -2.58 -12.78
N PHE A 69 13.73 -3.44 -13.15
CA PHE A 69 13.89 -4.37 -14.27
C PHE A 69 13.32 -3.88 -15.60
N LEU A 70 12.23 -3.12 -15.58
CA LEU A 70 11.49 -2.66 -16.76
C LEU A 70 11.67 -1.17 -17.06
N GLY A 71 12.46 -0.45 -16.27
CA GLY A 71 12.63 1.00 -16.39
C GLY A 71 11.32 1.77 -16.28
N TYR A 72 11.22 2.87 -17.02
CA TYR A 72 10.06 3.74 -17.07
C TYR A 72 8.81 3.01 -17.59
N GLY A 73 8.94 2.02 -18.47
CA GLY A 73 7.83 1.20 -18.95
C GLY A 73 7.08 0.48 -17.81
N GLY A 74 7.76 0.16 -16.71
CA GLY A 74 7.15 -0.39 -15.50
C GLY A 74 6.11 0.54 -14.85
N SER A 75 6.23 1.86 -15.04
CA SER A 75 5.30 2.86 -14.47
C SER A 75 3.90 2.79 -15.09
N VAL A 76 3.74 2.24 -16.29
CA VAL A 76 2.43 2.09 -16.96
C VAL A 76 1.52 1.15 -16.16
N PHE A 77 2.08 0.13 -15.49
CA PHE A 77 1.31 -0.76 -14.62
C PHE A 77 0.65 0.00 -13.47
N LEU A 78 1.36 0.97 -12.88
CA LEU A 78 0.84 1.84 -11.82
C LEU A 78 -0.38 2.61 -12.32
N MET A 79 -0.27 3.24 -13.50
CA MET A 79 -1.36 4.00 -14.10
C MET A 79 -2.55 3.12 -14.46
N GLY A 80 -2.30 1.96 -15.07
CA GLY A 80 -3.33 1.01 -15.49
C GLY A 80 -4.15 0.47 -14.33
N TRP A 81 -3.49 -0.02 -13.27
CA TRP A 81 -4.22 -0.56 -12.13
C TRP A 81 -4.93 0.56 -11.34
N THR A 82 -4.32 1.76 -11.21
CA THR A 82 -4.95 2.90 -10.52
C THR A 82 -6.21 3.33 -11.25
N GLY A 83 -6.13 3.45 -12.58
CA GLY A 83 -7.29 3.73 -13.42
C GLY A 83 -8.38 2.68 -13.24
N GLY A 84 -8.02 1.40 -13.24
CA GLY A 84 -8.95 0.30 -12.96
C GLY A 84 -9.62 0.41 -11.59
N TYR A 85 -8.85 0.79 -10.56
CA TYR A 85 -9.36 0.99 -9.21
C TYR A 85 -10.37 2.14 -9.12
N VAL A 86 -10.08 3.27 -9.76
CA VAL A 86 -10.98 4.43 -9.84
C VAL A 86 -12.25 4.09 -10.61
N LEU A 87 -12.14 3.38 -11.74
CA LEU A 87 -13.29 2.92 -12.50
C LEU A 87 -14.18 1.98 -11.68
N LEU A 88 -13.59 1.04 -10.95
CA LEU A 88 -14.34 0.15 -10.07
C LEU A 88 -15.05 0.95 -8.96
N ALA A 89 -14.35 1.89 -8.33
CA ALA A 89 -14.91 2.73 -7.28
C ALA A 89 -16.09 3.59 -7.79
N MET A 90 -16.01 4.16 -8.99
CA MET A 90 -17.07 4.98 -9.56
C MET A 90 -18.23 4.16 -10.13
N CYS A 91 -17.94 3.04 -10.79
CA CYS A 91 -18.94 2.28 -11.54
C CYS A 91 -19.59 1.16 -10.72
N LEU A 92 -18.89 0.54 -9.76
CA LEU A 92 -19.39 -0.62 -9.03
C LEU A 92 -19.82 -0.28 -7.60
N ALA A 93 -19.05 0.54 -6.89
CA ALA A 93 -19.33 0.86 -5.49
C ALA A 93 -20.73 1.47 -5.26
N PRO A 94 -21.27 2.36 -6.13
CA PRO A 94 -22.62 2.90 -5.93
C PRO A 94 -23.71 1.84 -6.00
N TYR A 95 -23.57 0.82 -6.86
CA TYR A 95 -24.55 -0.27 -6.99
C TYR A 95 -24.49 -1.20 -5.79
N LEU A 96 -23.29 -1.55 -5.32
CA LEU A 96 -23.12 -2.36 -4.12
C LEU A 96 -23.69 -1.66 -2.89
N ARG A 97 -23.48 -0.35 -2.76
CA ARG A 97 -24.01 0.46 -1.65
C ARG A 97 -25.54 0.52 -1.66
N LYS A 98 -26.18 0.61 -2.83
CA LYS A 98 -27.65 0.56 -2.96
C LYS A 98 -28.23 -0.81 -2.62
N HIS A 99 -27.46 -1.89 -2.80
CA HIS A 99 -27.91 -3.26 -2.50
C HIS A 99 -27.87 -3.62 -1.00
N GLY A 100 -27.15 -2.85 -0.17
CA GLY A 100 -27.19 -3.00 1.29
C GLY A 100 -26.63 -4.31 1.86
N LYS A 101 -25.90 -5.09 1.05
CA LYS A 101 -25.25 -6.34 1.47
C LYS A 101 -23.78 -6.10 1.81
N PHE A 102 -23.24 -6.95 2.68
CA PHE A 102 -21.88 -6.79 3.20
C PHE A 102 -20.81 -7.43 2.31
N THR A 103 -21.17 -8.32 1.38
CA THR A 103 -20.18 -9.03 0.55
C THR A 103 -20.57 -9.13 -0.94
N VAL A 104 -19.57 -9.17 -1.82
CA VAL A 104 -19.76 -9.32 -3.27
C VAL A 104 -20.42 -10.66 -3.64
N PRO A 105 -20.05 -11.82 -3.05
CA PRO A 105 -20.73 -13.08 -3.36
C PRO A 105 -22.21 -13.08 -3.00
N GLU A 106 -22.60 -12.41 -1.92
CA GLU A 106 -24.02 -12.23 -1.57
C GLU A 106 -24.75 -11.41 -2.63
N PHE A 107 -24.14 -10.30 -3.07
CA PHE A 107 -24.68 -9.48 -4.15
C PHE A 107 -24.89 -10.29 -5.44
N ILE A 108 -23.91 -11.10 -5.85
CA ILE A 108 -24.03 -11.95 -7.04
C ILE A 108 -25.14 -12.99 -6.88
N GLY A 109 -25.19 -13.66 -5.73
CA GLY A 109 -26.22 -14.66 -5.44
C GLY A 109 -27.64 -14.10 -5.56
N ASP A 110 -27.86 -12.91 -5.00
CA ASP A 110 -29.17 -12.26 -5.00
C ASP A 110 -29.49 -11.67 -6.38
N ARG A 111 -28.51 -11.06 -7.06
CA ARG A 111 -28.68 -10.45 -8.39
C ARG A 111 -29.09 -11.44 -9.47
N TYR A 112 -28.63 -12.69 -9.36
CA TYR A 112 -28.91 -13.77 -10.31
C TYR A 112 -29.83 -14.86 -9.74
N TYR A 113 -30.34 -14.69 -8.52
CA TYR A 113 -31.19 -15.66 -7.82
C TYR A 113 -30.60 -17.09 -7.80
N SER A 114 -29.26 -17.21 -7.70
CA SER A 114 -28.54 -18.47 -7.89
C SER A 114 -27.57 -18.78 -6.76
N LYS A 115 -27.84 -19.90 -6.06
CA LYS A 115 -26.94 -20.43 -5.03
C LYS A 115 -25.60 -20.87 -5.64
N THR A 116 -25.63 -21.44 -6.85
CA THR A 116 -24.41 -21.84 -7.56
C THR A 116 -23.53 -20.64 -7.89
N ALA A 117 -24.12 -19.54 -8.38
CA ALA A 117 -23.38 -18.30 -8.66
C ALA A 117 -22.75 -17.71 -7.39
N ARG A 118 -23.46 -17.74 -6.25
CA ARG A 118 -22.90 -17.35 -4.96
C ARG A 118 -21.70 -18.20 -4.57
N VAL A 119 -21.79 -19.53 -4.68
CA VAL A 119 -20.70 -20.45 -4.31
C VAL A 119 -19.47 -20.24 -5.18
N VAL A 120 -19.65 -20.08 -6.49
CA VAL A 120 -18.55 -19.76 -7.41
C VAL A 120 -17.90 -18.43 -7.03
N ALA A 121 -18.70 -17.39 -6.76
CA ALA A 121 -18.19 -16.10 -6.32
C ALA A 121 -17.41 -16.16 -4.99
N VAL A 122 -17.84 -17.00 -4.04
CA VAL A 122 -17.08 -17.26 -2.81
C VAL A 122 -15.74 -17.91 -3.13
N GLY A 123 -15.71 -18.91 -4.03
CA GLY A 123 -14.46 -19.54 -4.47
C GLY A 123 -13.49 -18.53 -5.09
N CYS A 124 -13.97 -17.70 -6.02
CA CYS A 124 -13.19 -16.62 -6.61
C CYS A 124 -12.67 -15.63 -5.57
N LEU A 125 -13.53 -15.22 -4.63
CA LEU A 125 -13.14 -14.29 -3.55
C LEU A 125 -12.03 -14.87 -2.68
N ILE A 126 -12.13 -16.15 -2.29
CA ILE A 126 -11.12 -16.82 -1.46
C ILE A 126 -9.79 -16.93 -2.22
N ILE A 127 -9.82 -17.37 -3.48
CA ILE A 127 -8.60 -17.51 -4.29
C ILE A 127 -7.90 -16.15 -4.47
N ALA A 128 -8.66 -15.11 -4.82
CA ALA A 128 -8.12 -13.76 -4.97
C ALA A 128 -7.54 -13.24 -3.65
N SER A 129 -8.28 -13.40 -2.55
CA SER A 129 -7.86 -12.93 -1.21
C SER A 129 -6.61 -13.64 -0.71
N LEU A 130 -6.55 -14.97 -0.84
CA LEU A 130 -5.38 -15.76 -0.42
C LEU A 130 -4.14 -15.39 -1.23
N THR A 131 -4.28 -15.25 -2.55
CA THR A 131 -3.17 -14.83 -3.43
C THR A 131 -2.62 -13.48 -2.99
N TYR A 132 -3.52 -12.53 -2.70
CA TYR A 132 -3.13 -11.21 -2.23
C TYR A 132 -2.43 -11.26 -0.86
N VAL A 133 -3.01 -11.98 0.11
CA VAL A 133 -2.44 -12.13 1.46
C VAL A 133 -1.06 -12.76 1.40
N ILE A 134 -0.84 -13.78 0.57
CA ILE A 134 0.48 -14.41 0.39
C ILE A 134 1.52 -13.36 -0.06
N GLY A 135 1.17 -12.53 -1.05
CA GLY A 135 2.02 -11.44 -1.51
C GLY A 135 2.36 -10.43 -0.41
N GLN A 136 1.35 -10.01 0.37
CA GLN A 136 1.56 -9.08 1.49
C GLN A 136 2.44 -9.68 2.59
N MET A 137 2.21 -10.95 2.93
CA MET A 137 2.99 -11.64 3.97
C MET A 137 4.46 -11.75 3.57
N LYS A 138 4.76 -11.93 2.28
CA LYS A 138 6.14 -11.85 1.79
C LYS A 138 6.76 -10.47 2.04
N GLY A 139 6.02 -9.39 1.79
CA GLY A 139 6.45 -8.03 2.12
C GLY A 139 6.69 -7.82 3.61
N VAL A 140 5.78 -8.31 4.45
CA VAL A 140 5.92 -8.29 5.92
C VAL A 140 7.20 -9.04 6.36
N GLY A 141 7.43 -10.25 5.85
CA GLY A 141 8.62 -11.03 6.16
C GLY A 141 9.92 -10.31 5.79
N VAL A 142 9.98 -9.69 4.61
CA VAL A 142 11.14 -8.89 4.18
C VAL A 142 11.35 -7.67 5.09
N ALA A 143 10.30 -6.92 5.41
CA ALA A 143 10.42 -5.74 6.25
C ALA A 143 10.83 -6.08 7.69
N PHE A 144 10.17 -7.05 8.33
CA PHE A 144 10.42 -7.42 9.72
C PHE A 144 11.77 -8.11 9.91
N SER A 145 12.18 -9.00 8.99
CA SER A 145 13.51 -9.65 9.10
C SER A 145 14.65 -8.64 8.99
N ARG A 146 14.53 -7.64 8.12
CA ARG A 146 15.53 -6.57 7.98
C ARG A 146 15.53 -5.62 9.16
N PHE A 147 14.35 -5.28 9.69
CA PHE A 147 14.23 -4.33 10.80
C PHE A 147 14.65 -4.93 12.15
N LEU A 148 14.22 -6.15 12.43
CA LEU A 148 14.57 -6.87 13.66
C LEU A 148 15.94 -7.57 13.56
N GLU A 149 16.58 -7.54 12.39
CA GLU A 149 17.85 -8.22 12.10
C GLU A 149 17.79 -9.74 12.42
N VAL A 150 16.65 -10.38 12.14
CA VAL A 150 16.38 -11.81 12.37
C VAL A 150 16.21 -12.58 11.06
N ASP A 151 16.15 -13.91 11.13
CA ASP A 151 15.85 -14.73 9.95
C ASP A 151 14.46 -14.43 9.37
N TYR A 152 14.29 -14.70 8.07
CA TYR A 152 13.05 -14.42 7.36
C TYR A 152 11.83 -15.13 7.96
N GLY A 153 11.98 -16.38 8.40
CA GLY A 153 10.90 -17.17 8.96
C GLY A 153 10.42 -16.61 10.29
N LEU A 154 11.33 -16.25 11.18
CA LEU A 154 11.02 -15.60 12.45
C LEU A 154 10.42 -14.21 12.24
N GLY A 155 11.00 -13.40 11.35
CA GLY A 155 10.48 -12.06 11.00
C GLY A 155 9.06 -12.12 10.46
N LEU A 156 8.79 -13.08 9.56
CA LEU A 156 7.45 -13.35 9.04
C LEU A 156 6.49 -13.75 10.16
N GLY A 157 6.88 -14.68 11.03
CA GLY A 157 6.03 -15.15 12.14
C GLY A 157 5.65 -14.03 13.11
N ILE A 158 6.60 -13.17 13.47
CA ILE A 158 6.36 -11.99 14.33
C ILE A 158 5.38 -11.03 13.64
N GLY A 159 5.66 -10.66 12.39
CA GLY A 159 4.81 -9.73 11.64
C GLY A 159 3.39 -10.25 11.45
N MET A 160 3.23 -11.55 11.14
CA MET A 160 1.93 -12.21 11.06
C MET A 160 1.17 -12.13 12.39
N CYS A 161 1.82 -12.40 13.52
CA CYS A 161 1.19 -12.31 14.83
C CYS A 161 0.74 -10.89 15.14
N VAL A 162 1.58 -9.89 14.88
CA VAL A 162 1.25 -8.47 15.11
C VAL A 162 0.02 -8.06 14.31
N VAL A 163 0.03 -8.35 13.00
CA VAL A 163 -1.11 -8.04 12.10
C VAL A 163 -2.37 -8.76 12.54
N TRP A 164 -2.26 -10.03 12.89
CA TRP A 164 -3.40 -10.83 13.33
C TRP A 164 -4.04 -10.27 14.60
N VAL A 165 -3.25 -9.88 15.61
CA VAL A 165 -3.77 -9.37 16.89
C VAL A 165 -4.60 -8.09 16.67
N TYR A 166 -4.07 -7.06 16.00
CA TYR A 166 -4.83 -5.82 15.86
C TYR A 166 -5.99 -5.94 14.85
N ALA A 167 -5.87 -6.80 13.83
CA ALA A 167 -6.95 -7.02 12.86
C ALA A 167 -8.16 -7.73 13.49
N VAL A 168 -7.93 -8.73 14.34
CA VAL A 168 -9.00 -9.46 15.03
C VAL A 168 -9.65 -8.59 16.13
N LEU A 169 -8.86 -7.79 16.85
CA LEU A 169 -9.36 -6.97 17.94
C LEU A 169 -10.18 -5.75 17.48
N GLY A 170 -9.82 -5.12 16.36
CA GLY A 170 -10.38 -3.82 15.96
C GLY A 170 -11.72 -3.86 15.21
N GLY A 171 -12.03 -4.94 14.47
CA GLY A 171 -13.13 -4.94 13.49
C GLY A 171 -12.99 -3.86 12.42
N MET A 172 -13.99 -3.67 11.54
CA MET A 172 -13.88 -2.71 10.42
C MET A 172 -13.64 -1.27 10.88
N LYS A 173 -14.25 -0.84 12.00
CA LYS A 173 -13.97 0.49 12.56
C LYS A 173 -12.49 0.63 12.94
N GLY A 174 -11.93 -0.31 13.71
CA GLY A 174 -10.53 -0.28 14.10
C GLY A 174 -9.57 -0.38 12.92
N ILE A 175 -9.89 -1.22 11.93
CA ILE A 175 -9.12 -1.33 10.69
C ILE A 175 -9.11 0.00 9.95
N THR A 176 -10.27 0.62 9.72
CA THR A 176 -10.36 1.90 8.99
C THR A 176 -9.55 3.01 9.68
N TYR A 177 -9.69 3.19 11.00
CA TYR A 177 -8.91 4.23 11.69
C TYR A 177 -7.41 3.91 11.74
N THR A 178 -7.03 2.64 11.82
CA THR A 178 -5.62 2.22 11.72
C THR A 178 -5.07 2.52 10.32
N GLN A 179 -5.84 2.23 9.27
CA GLN A 179 -5.47 2.54 7.89
C GLN A 179 -5.36 4.05 7.65
N ILE A 180 -6.18 4.89 8.29
CA ILE A 180 -6.03 6.36 8.22
C ILE A 180 -4.70 6.80 8.83
N ALA A 181 -4.32 6.25 9.99
CA ALA A 181 -3.02 6.55 10.59
C ALA A 181 -1.87 6.09 9.68
N GLN A 182 -1.97 4.89 9.12
CA GLN A 182 -1.02 4.35 8.15
C GLN A 182 -0.92 5.21 6.89
N TYR A 183 -2.05 5.71 6.37
CA TYR A 183 -2.09 6.59 5.20
C TYR A 183 -1.24 7.83 5.43
N VAL A 184 -1.37 8.48 6.58
CA VAL A 184 -0.57 9.66 6.92
C VAL A 184 0.92 9.31 6.93
N VAL A 185 1.30 8.23 7.61
CA VAL A 185 2.71 7.76 7.66
C VAL A 185 3.25 7.47 6.26
N LEU A 186 2.48 6.76 5.43
CA LEU A 186 2.87 6.40 4.07
C LEU A 186 3.03 7.64 3.19
N ILE A 187 2.09 8.58 3.21
CA ILE A 187 2.21 9.82 2.41
C ILE A 187 3.50 10.55 2.74
N PHE A 188 3.84 10.71 4.02
CA PHE A 188 5.13 11.31 4.40
C PHE A 188 6.32 10.46 3.94
N ALA A 189 6.26 9.15 4.11
CA ALA A 189 7.33 8.23 3.71
C ALA A 189 7.59 8.23 2.19
N TYR A 190 6.57 8.42 1.36
CA TYR A 190 6.73 8.55 -0.09
C TYR A 190 7.17 9.96 -0.51
N THR A 191 6.54 11.01 0.04
CA THR A 191 6.70 12.38 -0.46
C THR A 191 7.96 13.07 0.06
N VAL A 192 8.29 12.91 1.35
CA VAL A 192 9.43 13.61 1.96
C VAL A 192 10.75 13.21 1.28
N PRO A 193 11.11 11.92 1.16
CA PRO A 193 12.35 11.55 0.48
C PRO A 193 12.38 12.01 -0.98
N ALA A 194 11.27 11.86 -1.71
CA ALA A 194 11.18 12.27 -3.11
C ALA A 194 11.44 13.78 -3.28
N VAL A 195 10.82 14.62 -2.45
CA VAL A 195 11.00 16.09 -2.48
C VAL A 195 12.43 16.46 -2.12
N PHE A 196 13.01 15.89 -1.07
CA PHE A 196 14.38 16.21 -0.66
C PHE A 196 15.42 15.77 -1.70
N ILE A 197 15.25 14.58 -2.29
CA ILE A 197 16.09 14.11 -3.40
C ILE A 197 15.98 15.07 -4.58
N SER A 198 14.77 15.47 -4.95
CA SER A 198 14.53 16.41 -6.04
C SER A 198 15.23 17.77 -5.80
N ILE A 199 15.08 18.35 -4.60
CA ILE A 199 15.73 19.62 -4.25
C ILE A 199 17.25 19.48 -4.29
N HIS A 200 17.78 18.40 -3.72
CA HIS A 200 19.23 18.23 -3.60
C HIS A 200 19.91 17.97 -4.96
N LEU A 201 19.25 17.21 -5.83
CA LEU A 201 19.82 16.85 -7.13
C LEU A 201 19.56 17.92 -8.20
N THR A 202 18.46 18.67 -8.12
CA THR A 202 18.01 19.54 -9.23
C THR A 202 17.64 20.96 -8.84
N GLY A 203 17.55 21.25 -7.53
CA GLY A 203 17.03 22.52 -7.02
C GLY A 203 15.51 22.68 -7.11
N ASN A 204 14.79 21.70 -7.69
CA ASN A 204 13.34 21.75 -7.84
C ASN A 204 12.63 21.03 -6.67
N PRO A 205 11.70 21.67 -5.94
CA PRO A 205 10.94 21.02 -4.87
C PRO A 205 9.87 20.04 -5.34
N ILE A 206 9.52 20.03 -6.62
CA ILE A 206 8.50 19.17 -7.19
C ILE A 206 9.20 18.00 -7.90
N PRO A 207 9.17 16.77 -7.36
CA PRO A 207 9.91 15.62 -7.92
C PRO A 207 9.60 15.33 -9.38
N GLN A 208 8.36 15.55 -9.80
CA GLN A 208 7.92 15.34 -11.18
C GLN A 208 8.58 16.32 -12.15
N LEU A 209 8.81 17.56 -11.71
CA LEU A 209 9.54 18.56 -12.50
C LEU A 209 11.06 18.38 -12.37
N GLY A 210 11.53 17.97 -11.19
CA GLY A 210 12.91 17.61 -10.93
C GLY A 210 13.38 16.50 -11.86
N LEU A 211 12.56 15.47 -12.08
CA LEU A 211 12.87 14.35 -12.95
C LEU A 211 13.31 14.78 -14.36
N GLY A 212 12.66 15.79 -14.95
CA GLY A 212 12.99 16.30 -16.28
C GLY A 212 14.02 17.45 -16.31
N SER A 213 14.61 17.79 -15.18
CA SER A 213 15.52 18.95 -15.05
C SER A 213 16.99 18.55 -15.03
N THR A 214 17.86 19.55 -15.18
CA THR A 214 19.31 19.37 -15.10
C THR A 214 19.79 19.26 -13.66
N MET A 215 20.87 18.51 -13.46
CA MET A 215 21.55 18.38 -12.19
C MET A 215 22.04 19.75 -11.68
N ALA A 216 21.91 19.98 -10.38
CA ALA A 216 22.34 21.20 -9.69
C ALA A 216 23.87 21.27 -9.46
N ASP A 217 24.61 20.25 -9.92
CA ASP A 217 26.07 20.14 -9.78
C ASP A 217 26.86 20.95 -10.83
N GLY A 218 26.17 21.67 -11.71
CA GLY A 218 26.78 22.49 -12.76
C GLY A 218 27.27 21.70 -13.97
N SER A 219 27.03 20.38 -14.03
CA SER A 219 27.42 19.53 -15.16
C SER A 219 26.59 19.76 -16.42
N GLY A 220 25.39 20.35 -16.27
CA GLY A 220 24.42 20.49 -17.36
C GLY A 220 23.76 19.16 -17.80
N MET A 221 24.06 18.05 -17.12
CA MET A 221 23.47 16.74 -17.37
C MET A 221 22.03 16.69 -16.88
N TYR A 222 21.12 16.04 -17.61
CA TYR A 222 19.76 15.81 -17.12
C TYR A 222 19.74 14.73 -16.03
N LEU A 223 18.82 14.84 -15.07
CA LEU A 223 18.66 13.85 -14.01
C LEU A 223 18.36 12.45 -14.59
N LEU A 224 17.59 12.37 -15.68
CA LEU A 224 17.31 11.11 -16.37
C LEU A 224 18.57 10.45 -16.95
N ASP A 225 19.43 11.22 -17.63
CA ASP A 225 20.69 10.71 -18.17
C ASP A 225 21.60 10.19 -17.05
N LYS A 226 21.65 10.92 -15.93
CA LYS A 226 22.41 10.50 -14.76
C LYS A 226 21.83 9.22 -14.13
N LEU A 227 20.51 9.11 -14.10
CA LEU A 227 19.81 7.93 -13.60
C LEU A 227 20.11 6.71 -14.47
N ASP A 228 20.11 6.85 -15.80
CA ASP A 228 20.46 5.77 -16.72
C ASP A 228 21.89 5.25 -16.47
N LEU A 229 22.85 6.15 -16.31
CA LEU A 229 24.24 5.78 -15.97
C LEU A 229 24.32 5.02 -14.63
N VAL A 230 23.65 5.52 -13.59
CA VAL A 230 23.68 4.86 -12.27
C VAL A 230 23.00 3.49 -12.30
N VAL A 231 21.88 3.37 -13.01
CA VAL A 231 21.13 2.11 -13.09
C VAL A 231 21.90 1.07 -13.91
N THR A 232 22.56 1.49 -14.99
CA THR A 232 23.43 0.61 -15.80
C THR A 232 24.70 0.17 -15.06
N ASP A 233 25.32 1.07 -14.28
CA ASP A 233 26.45 0.73 -13.40
C ASP A 233 26.08 -0.33 -12.35
N LEU A 234 24.82 -0.35 -11.91
CA LEU A 234 24.27 -1.36 -11.00
C LEU A 234 23.94 -2.70 -11.68
N GLY A 235 24.11 -2.80 -13.00
CA GLY A 235 23.87 -4.01 -13.80
C GLY A 235 22.44 -4.17 -14.31
N PHE A 236 21.62 -3.12 -14.26
CA PHE A 236 20.28 -3.10 -14.85
C PHE A 236 20.27 -2.46 -16.24
N LYS A 237 19.13 -2.51 -16.93
CA LYS A 237 18.92 -1.75 -18.18
C LYS A 237 18.67 -0.28 -17.85
N GLU A 238 18.90 0.61 -18.81
CA GLU A 238 18.61 2.04 -18.66
C GLU A 238 17.17 2.26 -18.17
N TYR A 239 16.98 3.25 -17.31
CA TYR A 239 15.65 3.62 -16.82
C TYR A 239 14.78 4.13 -17.97
N THR A 240 15.35 4.84 -18.95
CA THR A 240 14.63 5.40 -20.09
C THR A 240 14.36 4.41 -21.24
N THR A 241 14.74 3.12 -21.10
CA THR A 241 14.54 2.13 -22.18
C THR A 241 13.06 2.01 -22.60
N ASP A 242 12.87 1.81 -23.92
CA ASP A 242 11.64 1.66 -24.71
C ASP A 242 10.30 1.62 -23.95
N THR A 243 9.52 2.66 -24.21
CA THR A 243 8.05 2.62 -24.15
C THR A 243 7.55 1.41 -24.94
N LEU A 244 6.83 0.51 -24.26
CA LEU A 244 6.04 -0.55 -24.91
C LEU A 244 5.27 -0.06 -26.13
#